data_AF-A0A7C3I947-F1
#
_entry.id   AF-A0A7C3I947-F1
#
_cell.length_a   1.000
_cell.length_b   1.000
_cell.length_c   1.000
_cell.angle_alpha   90.00
_cell.angle_beta   90.00
_cell.angle_gamma   90.00
#
_symmetry.space_group_name_H-M   'P 1'
#
loop_
_entity.id
_entity.type
_entity.pdbx_description
1 polymer ?
#
loop_
_entity_poly.entity_id
_entity_poly.type
_entity_poly.pdbx_seq_one_letter_code
_entity_poly.pdbx_strand_id
1 'polypeptide(L)'
;MEFSDDPYVLELLPEFVDTWLEDISTQLNVLIESNNSDELYRMGHTLKGSCLQFGLDSIASLGIELMGYAREKKWEQAKLLERKLLNEFDRIKKELSAK
;
A
#
# COMPACT_ATOMS: atom_id res chain seq x y z
N MET A 1 10.49 -0.64 -15.87
CA MET A 1 10.92 -1.20 -14.58
C MET A 1 10.25 -0.32 -13.53
N GLU A 2 9.40 -0.85 -12.66
CA GLU A 2 8.63 -0.08 -11.64
C GLU A 2 9.45 0.14 -10.36
N PHE A 3 10.78 0.13 -10.43
CA PHE A 3 11.64 0.27 -9.25
C PHE A 3 12.57 1.45 -9.45
N SER A 4 12.93 2.10 -8.34
CA SER A 4 14.05 3.02 -8.32
C SER A 4 15.35 2.34 -8.79
N ASP A 5 16.17 3.05 -9.56
CA ASP A 5 17.52 2.62 -9.94
C ASP A 5 18.56 2.89 -8.83
N ASP A 6 18.14 3.53 -7.72
CA ASP A 6 19.01 3.80 -6.58
C ASP A 6 19.33 2.49 -5.82
N PRO A 7 20.60 2.08 -5.72
CA PRO A 7 20.99 0.83 -5.07
C PRO A 7 20.61 0.76 -3.59
N TYR A 8 20.59 1.89 -2.88
CA TYR A 8 20.19 1.92 -1.47
C TYR A 8 18.69 1.70 -1.32
N VAL A 9 17.89 2.25 -2.24
CA VAL A 9 16.44 2.04 -2.26
C VAL A 9 16.12 0.58 -2.56
N LEU A 10 16.85 -0.05 -3.49
CA LEU A 10 16.69 -1.47 -3.82
C LEU A 10 17.06 -2.40 -2.66
N GLU A 11 18.05 -2.04 -1.84
CA GLU A 11 18.43 -2.80 -0.64
C GLU A 11 17.32 -2.81 0.42
N LEU A 12 16.62 -1.69 0.58
CA LEU A 12 15.53 -1.53 1.56
C LEU A 12 14.17 -2.03 1.06
N LEU A 13 14.02 -2.20 -0.25
CA LEU A 13 12.75 -2.54 -0.89
C LEU A 13 12.11 -3.86 -0.39
N PRO A 14 12.86 -4.95 -0.13
CA PRO A 14 12.26 -6.17 0.42
C PRO A 14 11.61 -5.98 1.79
N GLU A 15 12.30 -5.32 2.73
CA GLU A 15 11.77 -5.05 4.07
C GLU A 15 10.58 -4.09 4.01
N PHE A 16 10.65 -3.09 3.12
CA PHE A 16 9.56 -2.17 2.86
C PHE A 16 8.29 -2.90 2.38
N VAL A 17 8.42 -3.84 1.45
CA VAL A 17 7.32 -4.64 0.92
C VAL A 17 6.72 -5.54 2.02
N ASP A 18 7.57 -6.18 2.82
CA ASP A 18 7.12 -7.05 3.91
C ASP A 18 6.35 -6.27 4.98
N THR A 19 6.84 -5.08 5.35
CA THR A 19 6.17 -4.19 6.30
C THR A 19 4.77 -3.79 5.79
N TRP A 20 4.65 -3.41 4.51
CA TRP A 20 3.34 -3.04 3.96
C TRP A 20 2.37 -4.21 3.85
N LEU A 21 2.86 -5.41 3.50
CA LEU A 21 2.03 -6.63 3.53
C LEU A 21 1.47 -6.90 4.93
N GLU A 22 2.28 -6.74 5.96
CA GLU A 22 1.85 -6.87 7.36
C GLU A 22 0.86 -5.77 7.75
N ASP A 23 1.18 -4.50 7.50
CA ASP A 23 0.33 -3.36 7.84
C ASP A 23 -1.04 -3.44 7.17
N ILE A 24 -1.09 -3.80 5.88
CA ILE A 24 -2.37 -3.94 5.17
C ILE A 24 -3.17 -5.10 5.75
N SER A 25 -2.54 -6.26 5.96
CA SER A 25 -3.23 -7.46 6.44
C SER A 25 -3.71 -7.36 7.90
N THR A 26 -3.08 -6.51 8.72
CA THR A 26 -3.38 -6.39 10.16
C THR A 26 -4.16 -5.14 10.51
N GLN A 27 -3.90 -4.01 9.85
CA GLN A 27 -4.47 -2.72 10.23
C GLN A 27 -5.63 -2.29 9.32
N LEU A 28 -5.53 -2.49 8.01
CA LEU A 28 -6.46 -1.88 7.06
C LEU A 28 -7.91 -2.39 7.24
N ASN A 29 -8.11 -3.70 7.39
CA ASN A 29 -9.45 -4.24 7.69
C ASN A 29 -10.01 -3.74 9.03
N VAL A 30 -9.16 -3.59 10.07
CA VAL A 30 -9.58 -3.07 11.38
C VAL A 30 -10.07 -1.63 11.26
N LEU A 31 -9.37 -0.80 10.48
CA LEU A 31 -9.77 0.59 10.22
C LEU A 31 -11.10 0.67 9.46
N ILE A 32 -11.34 -0.24 8.51
CA ILE A 32 -12.60 -0.33 7.78
C ILE A 32 -13.75 -0.77 8.70
N GLU A 33 -13.58 -1.86 9.45
CA GLU A 33 -14.62 -2.40 10.33
C GLU A 33 -14.99 -1.46 11.49
N SER A 34 -14.01 -0.70 11.99
CA SER A 34 -14.22 0.32 13.02
C SER A 34 -14.77 1.65 12.46
N ASN A 35 -14.98 1.76 11.14
CA ASN A 35 -15.37 2.99 10.44
C ASN A 35 -14.45 4.18 10.76
N ASN A 36 -13.15 3.93 10.98
CA ASN A 36 -12.18 4.94 11.36
C ASN A 36 -11.64 5.65 10.11
N SER A 37 -12.44 6.56 9.55
CA SER A 37 -12.10 7.29 8.31
C SER A 37 -10.80 8.08 8.40
N ASP A 38 -10.51 8.64 9.57
CA ASP A 38 -9.36 9.54 9.75
C ASP A 38 -8.05 8.76 9.71
N GLU A 39 -7.98 7.62 10.40
CA GLU A 39 -6.82 6.73 10.33
C GLU A 39 -6.73 6.04 8.97
N LEU A 40 -7.84 5.64 8.36
CA LEU A 40 -7.82 5.05 7.02
C LEU A 40 -7.24 6.02 5.98
N TYR A 41 -7.62 7.31 6.08
CA TYR A 41 -7.05 8.36 5.27
C TYR A 41 -5.56 8.56 5.53
N ARG A 42 -5.13 8.56 6.80
CA ARG A 42 -3.71 8.66 7.17
C ARG A 42 -2.89 7.49 6.62
N MET A 43 -3.40 6.26 6.72
CA MET A 43 -2.76 5.07 6.15
C MET A 43 -2.58 5.21 4.64
N GLY A 44 -3.62 5.60 3.91
CA GLY A 44 -3.53 5.86 2.46
C GLY A 44 -2.53 6.97 2.10
N HIS A 45 -2.43 8.01 2.93
CA HIS A 45 -1.46 9.08 2.74
C HIS A 45 0.00 8.60 2.93
N THR A 46 0.26 7.81 3.98
CA THR A 46 1.57 7.21 4.24
C THR A 46 1.95 6.20 3.16
N LEU A 47 1.00 5.38 2.71
CA LEU A 47 1.17 4.44 1.59
C LEU A 47 1.60 5.17 0.32
N LYS A 48 0.84 6.19 -0.09
CA LYS A 48 1.18 7.02 -1.25
C LYS A 48 2.59 7.60 -1.12
N GLY A 49 2.87 8.26 0.00
CA GLY A 49 4.15 8.96 0.21
C GLY A 49 5.34 8.01 0.15
N SER A 50 5.25 6.88 0.83
CA SER A 50 6.34 5.91 0.89
C SER A 50 6.51 5.14 -0.43
N CYS A 51 5.44 4.68 -1.08
CA CYS A 51 5.54 4.02 -2.40
C CYS A 51 6.22 4.91 -3.46
N LEU A 52 5.97 6.22 -3.46
CA LEU A 52 6.65 7.16 -4.38
C LEU A 52 8.16 7.24 -4.13
N GLN A 53 8.63 7.07 -2.89
CA GLN A 53 10.07 7.05 -2.59
C GLN A 53 10.78 5.81 -3.16
N PHE A 54 10.03 4.71 -3.32
CA PHE A 54 10.54 3.45 -3.87
C PHE A 54 10.29 3.28 -5.38
N GLY A 55 9.66 4.26 -6.04
CA GLY A 55 9.29 4.20 -7.46
C GLY A 55 8.08 3.31 -7.76
N LEU A 56 7.27 2.98 -6.75
CA LEU A 56 6.08 2.15 -6.86
C LEU A 56 4.84 3.00 -7.20
N ASP A 57 4.89 3.74 -8.29
CA ASP A 57 3.86 4.71 -8.71
C ASP A 57 2.46 4.08 -8.84
N SER A 58 2.39 2.85 -9.34
CA SER A 58 1.13 2.11 -9.50
C SER A 58 0.46 1.85 -8.15
N ILE A 59 1.22 1.43 -7.13
CA ILE A 59 0.69 1.25 -5.76
C ILE A 59 0.40 2.61 -5.10
N ALA A 60 1.23 3.63 -5.33
CA ALA A 60 0.98 4.97 -4.81
C ALA A 60 -0.39 5.52 -5.26
N SER A 61 -0.80 5.23 -6.50
CA SER A 61 -2.13 5.58 -7.01
C SER A 61 -3.27 4.93 -6.23
N LEU A 62 -3.08 3.69 -5.77
CA LEU A 62 -4.04 2.99 -4.91
C LEU A 62 -4.13 3.65 -3.52
N GLY A 63 -3.01 4.16 -2.98
CA GLY A 63 -3.03 4.99 -1.77
C GLY A 63 -3.92 6.23 -1.91
N ILE A 64 -3.91 6.88 -3.08
CA ILE A 64 -4.79 8.02 -3.39
C ILE A 64 -6.26 7.57 -3.47
N GLU A 65 -6.55 6.44 -4.10
CA GLU A 65 -7.90 5.86 -4.10
C GLU A 65 -8.40 5.57 -2.68
N LEU A 66 -7.56 4.98 -1.82
CA LEU A 66 -7.88 4.68 -0.43
C LEU A 66 -8.23 5.96 0.36
N MET A 67 -7.45 7.03 0.16
CA MET A 67 -7.74 8.34 0.73
C MET A 67 -9.11 8.87 0.28
N GLY A 68 -9.47 8.68 -0.99
CA GLY A 68 -10.79 9.03 -1.52
C GLY A 68 -11.90 8.23 -0.85
N TYR A 69 -11.75 6.91 -0.74
CA TYR A 69 -12.72 6.05 -0.08
C TYR A 69 -12.89 6.37 1.41
N ALA A 70 -11.81 6.71 2.11
CA ALA A 70 -11.86 7.15 3.50
C ALA A 70 -12.66 8.45 3.67
N ARG A 71 -12.42 9.45 2.80
CA ARG A 71 -13.15 10.74 2.83
C ARG A 71 -14.65 10.57 2.56
N GLU A 72 -14.98 9.70 1.61
CA GLU A 72 -16.36 9.45 1.19
C GLU A 72 -17.04 8.34 1.99
N LYS A 73 -16.36 7.74 2.98
CA LYS A 73 -16.83 6.60 3.80
C LYS A 73 -17.34 5.43 2.95
N LYS A 74 -16.61 5.14 1.86
CA LYS A 74 -16.86 4.07 0.90
C LYS A 74 -16.19 2.76 1.37
N TRP A 75 -16.72 2.19 2.45
CA TRP A 75 -16.11 1.04 3.15
C TRP A 75 -15.98 -0.21 2.28
N GLU A 76 -17.02 -0.53 1.50
CA GLU A 76 -16.99 -1.68 0.59
C GLU A 76 -15.89 -1.53 -0.47
N GLN A 77 -15.76 -0.33 -1.04
CA GLN A 77 -14.70 -0.04 -2.01
C GLN A 77 -13.32 -0.09 -1.37
N ALA A 78 -13.15 0.42 -0.14
CA ALA A 78 -11.90 0.29 0.61
C ALA A 78 -11.53 -1.19 0.84
N LYS A 79 -12.52 -2.05 1.13
CA LYS A 79 -12.32 -3.50 1.28
C LYS A 79 -11.99 -4.21 -0.02
N LEU A 80 -12.54 -3.76 -1.15
CA LEU A 80 -12.11 -4.26 -2.46
C LEU A 80 -10.66 -3.84 -2.76
N LEU A 81 -10.29 -2.61 -2.39
CA LEU A 81 -8.97 -2.06 -2.61
C LEU A 81 -7.90 -2.74 -1.75
N GLU A 82 -8.22 -3.17 -0.52
CA GLU A 82 -7.35 -3.99 0.33
C GLU A 82 -6.77 -5.20 -0.43
N ARG A 83 -7.66 -5.98 -1.07
CA ARG A 83 -7.25 -7.16 -1.83
C ARG A 83 -6.38 -6.80 -3.01
N LYS A 84 -6.66 -5.68 -3.67
CA LYS A 84 -5.84 -5.18 -4.79
C LYS A 84 -4.44 -4.79 -4.30
N LEU A 85 -4.34 -4.10 -3.16
CA LEU A 85 -3.08 -3.72 -2.54
C LEU A 85 -2.23 -4.95 -2.16
N LEU A 86 -2.82 -5.93 -1.48
CA LEU A 86 -2.13 -7.17 -1.11
C LEU A 86 -1.58 -7.91 -2.35
N ASN A 87 -2.38 -7.98 -3.43
CA ASN A 87 -1.96 -8.64 -4.67
C ASN A 87 -0.78 -7.91 -5.35
N GLU A 88 -0.77 -6.58 -5.37
CA GLU A 88 0.33 -5.81 -5.96
C GLU A 88 1.62 -5.94 -5.14
N PHE A 89 1.54 -5.85 -3.81
CA PHE A 89 2.72 -6.07 -2.96
C PHE A 89 3.25 -7.51 -3.05
N ASP A 90 2.38 -8.52 -3.10
CA ASP A 90 2.78 -9.92 -3.28
C ASP A 90 3.42 -10.16 -4.65
N ARG A 91 2.93 -9.49 -5.71
CA ARG A 91 3.57 -9.49 -7.04
C ARG A 91 4.99 -8.94 -6.95
N ILE A 92 5.18 -7.78 -6.33
CA ILE A 92 6.52 -7.19 -6.16
C ILE A 92 7.42 -8.12 -5.36
N LYS A 93 6.93 -8.68 -4.25
CA LYS A 93 7.70 -9.62 -3.42
C LYS A 93 8.21 -10.83 -4.23
N LYS A 94 7.37 -11.38 -5.11
CA LYS A 94 7.76 -12.47 -6.02
C LYS A 94 8.80 -12.03 -7.04
N GLU A 95 8.67 -10.83 -7.61
CA GLU A 95 9.65 -10.28 -8.55
C GLU A 95 11.02 -10.06 -7.89
N LEU A 96 11.05 -9.64 -6.62
CA LEU A 96 12.29 -9.49 -5.84
C LEU A 96 12.94 -10.84 -5.52
N SER A 97 12.13 -11.88 -5.26
CA SER A 97 12.62 -13.23 -4.93
C SER A 97 13.10 -14.02 -6.15
N ALA A 98 12.73 -13.58 -7.35
CA ALA A 98 13.09 -14.22 -8.62
C ALA A 98 14.39 -13.65 -9.24
N LYS A 99 14.99 -12.64 -8.62
CA LYS A 99 16.28 -12.06 -8.99
C LYS A 99 17.40 -12.63 -8.13
#